data_AF-A0A4U6UWB3-F1
#
_entry.id   AF-A0A4U6UWB3-F1
#
_cell.length_a   1.000
_cell.length_b   1.000
_cell.length_c   1.000
_cell.angle_alpha   90.00
_cell.angle_beta   90.00
_cell.angle_gamma   90.00
#
_symmetry.space_group_name_H-M   'P 1'
#
loop_
_entity.id
_entity.type
_entity.pdbx_description
1 polymer ?
#
loop_
_entity_poly.entity_id
_entity_poly.type
_entity_poly.pdbx_seq_one_letter_code
_entity_poly.pdbx_strand_id
1 'polypeptide(L)'
;MNSTLLCRASTPMFLMSRKIKSLGVKMVLSGEGSDEIFGGYLYFHKAPNKKEFHEETCRKIKALHLYDCLRANKATSAWGVEARVPFLHKSFINVAMDIDPEWKMIKRDLGRIEKWVILMHSMMRRGPIYLSIFYTGKRNSSVMVLGIVGLMA
;
A
#
# COMPACT_ATOMS: atom_id res chain seq x y z
N MET A 1 17.62 -6.03 -2.02
CA MET A 1 17.02 -4.71 -2.33
C MET A 1 17.99 -3.67 -1.79
N ASN A 2 18.67 -2.94 -2.66
CA ASN A 2 19.85 -2.13 -2.30
C ASN A 2 19.42 -0.85 -1.55
N SER A 3 20.18 -0.48 -0.53
CA SER A 3 19.98 0.69 0.36
C SER A 3 19.68 2.01 -0.38
N THR A 4 20.10 2.13 -1.65
CA THR A 4 19.83 3.28 -2.52
C THR A 4 18.34 3.55 -2.77
N LEU A 5 17.50 2.52 -2.90
CA LEU A 5 16.05 2.71 -3.14
C LEU A 5 15.34 3.29 -1.92
N LEU A 6 15.80 2.92 -0.72
CA LEU A 6 15.29 3.44 0.54
C LEU A 6 15.58 4.95 0.63
N CYS A 7 16.82 5.37 0.38
CA CYS A 7 17.20 6.78 0.37
C CYS A 7 16.39 7.61 -0.64
N ARG A 8 16.22 7.11 -1.88
CA ARG A 8 15.47 7.81 -2.93
C ARG A 8 14.01 8.07 -2.56
N ALA A 9 13.35 7.12 -1.92
CA ALA A 9 11.97 7.29 -1.49
C ALA A 9 11.82 8.06 -0.16
N SER A 10 12.87 8.11 0.67
CA SER A 10 12.85 8.75 1.99
C SER A 10 12.95 10.28 1.91
N THR A 11 13.77 10.81 0.99
CA THR A 11 13.96 12.27 0.81
C THR A 11 12.65 13.04 0.57
N PRO A 12 11.78 12.65 -0.40
CA PRO A 12 10.52 13.36 -0.61
C PRO A 12 9.59 13.23 0.60
N MET A 13 9.54 12.07 1.24
CA MET A 13 8.70 11.84 2.43
C MET A 13 9.13 12.70 3.62
N PHE A 14 10.45 12.87 3.81
CA PHE A 14 11.01 13.77 4.81
C PHE A 14 10.63 15.24 4.55
N LEU A 15 10.78 15.71 3.32
CA LEU A 15 10.42 17.10 2.94
C LEU A 15 8.91 17.34 3.04
N MET A 16 8.10 16.36 2.65
CA MET A 16 6.64 16.42 2.78
C MET A 16 6.22 16.49 4.25
N SER A 17 6.84 15.68 5.11
CA SER A 17 6.56 15.67 6.55
C SER A 17 6.84 17.02 7.20
N ARG A 18 7.90 17.73 6.78
CA ARG A 18 8.17 19.11 7.19
C ARG A 18 7.02 20.06 6.85
N LYS A 19 6.48 19.96 5.63
CA LYS A 19 5.36 20.80 5.19
C LYS A 19 4.08 20.46 5.97
N ILE A 20 3.77 19.18 6.15
CA ILE A 20 2.63 18.71 6.94
C ILE A 20 2.70 19.24 8.37
N LYS A 21 3.88 19.19 9.00
CA LYS A 21 4.08 19.75 10.33
C LYS A 21 3.82 21.25 10.39
N SER A 22 4.26 22.00 9.37
CA SER A 22 4.00 23.46 9.28
C SER A 22 2.52 23.81 9.15
N LEU A 23 1.68 22.88 8.69
CA LEU A 23 0.23 23.02 8.64
C LEU A 23 -0.45 22.68 9.98
N GLY A 24 0.32 22.37 11.03
CA GLY A 24 -0.20 22.01 12.36
C GLY A 24 -0.68 20.57 12.48
N VAL A 25 -0.55 19.76 11.43
CA VAL A 25 -0.96 18.35 11.44
C VAL A 25 0.05 17.51 12.23
N LYS A 26 -0.48 16.70 13.16
CA LYS A 26 0.33 15.86 14.05
C LYS A 26 0.34 14.38 13.66
N MET A 27 -0.66 13.93 12.89
CA MET A 27 -0.81 12.53 12.50
C MET A 27 -1.29 12.42 11.06
N VAL A 28 -0.78 11.42 10.34
CA VAL A 28 -1.17 11.08 8.97
C VAL A 28 -1.43 9.58 8.83
N LEU A 29 -2.39 9.24 7.96
CA LEU A 29 -2.63 7.87 7.55
C LEU A 29 -1.79 7.55 6.30
N SER A 30 -1.08 6.43 6.35
CA SER A 30 -0.26 5.93 5.25
C SER A 30 -0.78 4.59 4.73
N GLY A 31 -0.61 4.36 3.43
CA GLY A 31 -1.05 3.17 2.71
C GLY A 31 -0.05 2.00 2.71
N GLU A 32 1.03 2.09 3.50
CA GLU A 32 2.05 1.03 3.58
C GLU A 32 1.44 -0.33 3.98
N GLY A 33 1.94 -1.43 3.43
CA GLY A 33 1.43 -2.77 3.68
C GLY A 33 0.38 -3.26 2.67
N SER A 34 -0.24 -2.35 1.91
CA SER A 34 -1.26 -2.72 0.93
C SER A 34 -0.70 -3.57 -0.21
N ASP A 35 0.49 -3.24 -0.72
CA ASP A 35 1.14 -4.00 -1.80
C ASP A 35 1.61 -5.38 -1.33
N GLU A 36 2.04 -5.51 -0.07
CA GLU A 36 2.51 -6.75 0.52
C GLU A 36 1.37 -7.73 0.83
N ILE A 37 0.21 -7.22 1.26
CA ILE A 37 -0.95 -8.06 1.64
C ILE A 37 -1.73 -8.54 0.41
N PHE A 38 -1.82 -7.71 -0.63
CA PHE A 38 -2.68 -7.96 -1.80
C PHE A 38 -1.90 -8.17 -3.11
N GLY A 39 -0.57 -8.27 -3.07
CA GLY A 39 0.26 -8.53 -4.24
C GLY A 39 0.25 -7.40 -5.27
N GLY A 40 0.45 -6.16 -4.82
CA GLY A 40 0.37 -4.98 -5.69
C GLY A 40 1.64 -4.69 -6.52
N TYR A 41 2.73 -5.42 -6.28
CA TYR A 41 3.95 -5.27 -7.06
C TYR A 41 3.86 -5.95 -8.43
N LEU A 42 4.47 -5.36 -9.46
CA LEU A 42 4.39 -5.85 -10.84
C LEU A 42 4.94 -7.28 -11.02
N TYR A 43 5.86 -7.73 -10.16
CA TYR A 43 6.39 -9.10 -10.25
C TYR A 43 5.37 -10.16 -9.81
N PHE A 44 4.30 -9.80 -9.09
CA PHE A 44 3.22 -10.74 -8.77
C PHE A 44 2.43 -11.18 -10.01
N HIS A 45 2.54 -10.49 -11.15
CA HIS A 45 2.01 -10.99 -12.44
C HIS A 45 2.68 -12.29 -12.88
N LYS A 46 3.89 -12.57 -12.39
CA LYS A 46 4.68 -13.74 -12.75
C LYS A 46 4.60 -14.85 -11.69
N ALA A 47 3.71 -14.73 -10.71
CA ALA A 47 3.52 -15.77 -9.71
C ALA A 47 2.97 -17.05 -10.38
N PRO A 48 3.64 -18.20 -10.25
CA PRO A 48 3.28 -19.41 -11.01
C PRO A 48 2.02 -20.10 -10.46
N ASN A 49 1.77 -19.99 -9.15
CA ASN A 49 0.62 -20.60 -8.50
C ASN A 49 0.18 -19.80 -7.26
N LYS A 50 -1.03 -20.08 -6.77
CA LYS A 50 -1.62 -19.37 -5.62
C LYS A 50 -0.86 -19.58 -4.30
N LYS A 51 -0.17 -20.72 -4.15
CA LYS A 51 0.64 -21.05 -2.97
C LYS A 51 1.88 -20.17 -2.91
N GLU A 52 2.66 -20.10 -3.99
CA GLU A 52 3.84 -19.24 -4.08
C GLU A 52 3.49 -17.76 -3.96
N PHE A 53 2.36 -17.33 -4.53
CA PHE A 53 1.83 -15.99 -4.31
C PHE A 53 1.64 -15.71 -2.81
N HIS A 54 0.97 -16.63 -2.11
CA HIS A 54 0.71 -16.47 -0.67
C HIS A 54 2.00 -16.50 0.16
N GLU A 55 2.90 -17.44 -0.11
CA GLU A 55 4.20 -17.53 0.57
C GLU A 55 5.03 -16.26 0.40
N GLU A 56 5.03 -15.67 -0.80
CA GLU A 56 5.72 -14.41 -1.08
C GLU A 56 5.06 -13.23 -0.33
N THR A 57 3.72 -13.15 -0.29
CA THR A 57 3.03 -12.11 0.52
C THR A 57 3.37 -12.24 2.02
N CYS A 58 3.35 -13.47 2.56
CA CYS A 58 3.75 -13.75 3.94
C CYS A 58 5.20 -13.33 4.22
N ARG A 59 6.12 -13.63 3.30
CA ARG A 59 7.53 -13.24 3.42
C ARG A 59 7.69 -11.72 3.41
N LYS A 60 6.97 -11.03 2.52
CA LYS A 60 6.99 -9.56 2.39
C LYS A 60 6.47 -8.87 3.63
N ILE A 61 5.32 -9.31 4.18
CA ILE A 61 4.76 -8.77 5.42
C ILE A 61 5.75 -8.91 6.58
N LYS A 62 6.39 -10.09 6.72
CA LYS A 62 7.41 -10.32 7.75
C LYS A 62 8.61 -9.38 7.62
N ALA A 63 9.04 -9.07 6.40
CA ALA A 63 10.18 -8.21 6.14
C ALA A 63 9.85 -6.70 6.13
N LEU A 64 8.58 -6.33 6.19
CA LEU A 64 8.11 -4.94 6.01
C LEU A 64 8.68 -3.96 7.03
N HIS A 65 8.94 -4.42 8.25
CA HIS A 65 9.55 -3.63 9.33
C HIS A 65 10.96 -3.12 9.00
N LEU A 66 11.69 -3.79 8.08
CA LEU A 66 13.03 -3.39 7.66
C LEU A 66 13.02 -2.37 6.52
N TYR A 67 11.90 -2.23 5.82
CA TYR A 67 11.81 -1.45 4.58
C TYR A 67 10.81 -0.30 4.74
N ASP A 68 9.58 -0.46 4.25
CA ASP A 68 8.62 0.64 4.12
C ASP A 68 8.17 1.20 5.48
N CYS A 69 7.96 0.34 6.49
CA CYS A 69 7.65 0.81 7.84
C CYS A 69 8.82 1.60 8.44
N LEU A 70 10.06 1.16 8.20
CA LEU A 70 11.25 1.84 8.70
C LEU A 70 11.38 3.24 8.09
N ARG A 71 11.19 3.34 6.77
CA ARG A 71 11.18 4.62 6.04
C ARG A 71 10.09 5.53 6.55
N ALA A 72 8.84 5.05 6.54
CA ALA A 72 7.68 5.85 6.89
C ALA A 72 7.83 6.42 8.30
N ASN A 73 8.18 5.57 9.26
CA ASN A 73 8.34 5.99 10.64
C ASN A 73 9.49 6.99 10.82
N LYS A 74 10.68 6.72 10.26
CA LYS A 74 11.84 7.61 10.43
C LYS A 74 11.64 8.96 9.73
N ALA A 75 11.09 8.97 8.53
CA ALA A 75 10.91 10.19 7.75
C ALA A 75 9.86 11.13 8.37
N THR A 76 8.75 10.60 8.88
CA THR A 76 7.71 11.42 9.51
C THR A 76 8.08 11.83 10.93
N SER A 77 8.71 10.93 11.70
CA SER A 77 9.15 11.20 13.07
C SER A 77 10.22 12.30 13.14
N ALA A 78 11.02 12.47 12.08
CA ALA A 78 12.02 13.54 12.01
C ALA A 78 11.41 14.96 12.11
N TRP A 79 10.10 15.11 11.84
CA TRP A 79 9.37 16.37 11.99
C TRP A 79 8.26 16.28 13.05
N GLY A 80 8.26 15.25 13.89
CA GLY A 80 7.24 15.03 14.92
C GLY A 80 5.84 14.85 14.33
N VAL A 81 5.74 14.09 13.24
CA VAL A 81 4.50 13.64 12.62
C VAL A 81 4.37 12.13 12.78
N GLU A 82 3.26 11.70 13.36
CA GLU A 82 2.94 10.28 13.56
C GLU A 82 2.35 9.69 12.27
N ALA A 83 2.93 8.60 11.75
CA ALA A 83 2.38 7.85 10.64
C ALA A 83 1.64 6.61 11.15
N ARG A 84 0.34 6.51 10.88
CA ARG A 84 -0.45 5.30 11.15
C ARG A 84 -0.67 4.53 9.87
N VAL A 85 -0.66 3.20 9.97
CA VAL A 85 -0.69 2.27 8.83
C VAL A 85 -1.87 1.30 8.97
N PRO A 86 -3.09 1.69 8.54
CA PRO A 86 -4.31 0.91 8.77
C PRO A 86 -4.25 -0.51 8.17
N PHE A 87 -3.58 -0.67 7.03
CA PHE A 87 -3.40 -1.98 6.39
C PHE A 87 -2.61 -2.97 7.24
N LEU A 88 -1.79 -2.48 8.18
CA LEU A 88 -1.01 -3.34 9.07
C LEU A 88 -1.68 -3.59 10.42
N HIS A 89 -2.95 -3.20 10.57
CA HIS A 89 -3.71 -3.53 11.75
C HIS A 89 -3.90 -5.05 11.85
N LYS A 90 -3.65 -5.64 13.02
CA LYS A 90 -3.64 -7.10 13.21
C LYS A 90 -4.94 -7.77 12.77
N SER A 91 -6.10 -7.19 13.11
CA SER A 91 -7.39 -7.75 12.68
C SER A 91 -7.57 -7.67 11.15
N PHE A 92 -7.09 -6.60 10.53
CA PHE A 92 -7.15 -6.44 9.08
C PHE A 92 -6.24 -7.44 8.37
N ILE A 93 -5.01 -7.62 8.86
CA ILE A 93 -4.08 -8.62 8.32
C ILE A 93 -4.69 -10.02 8.41
N ASN A 94 -5.25 -10.39 9.57
CA ASN A 94 -5.85 -11.72 9.76
C ASN A 94 -6.95 -11.98 8.72
N VAL A 95 -7.89 -11.04 8.56
CA VAL A 95 -8.97 -11.16 7.56
C VAL A 95 -8.40 -11.18 6.14
N ALA A 96 -7.48 -10.27 5.83
CA ALA A 96 -6.94 -10.16 4.49
C ALA A 96 -6.11 -11.40 4.10
N MET A 97 -5.37 -12.00 5.02
CA MET A 97 -4.55 -13.19 4.77
C MET A 97 -5.34 -14.50 4.72
N ASP A 98 -6.54 -14.52 5.30
CA ASP A 98 -7.47 -15.66 5.26
C ASP A 98 -8.23 -15.80 3.93
N ILE A 99 -8.32 -14.71 3.15
CA ILE A 99 -8.90 -14.75 1.80
C ILE A 99 -8.10 -15.71 0.90
N ASP A 100 -8.80 -16.60 0.17
CA ASP A 100 -8.14 -17.51 -0.78
C ASP A 100 -7.24 -16.70 -1.74
N PRO A 101 -5.93 -16.97 -1.77
CA PRO A 101 -4.96 -16.24 -2.59
C PRO A 101 -5.34 -16.18 -4.08
N GLU A 102 -6.13 -17.13 -4.57
CA GLU A 102 -6.71 -17.13 -5.91
C GLU A 102 -7.47 -15.84 -6.25
N TRP A 103 -8.14 -15.23 -5.28
CA TRP A 103 -8.85 -13.95 -5.47
C TRP A 103 -7.91 -12.75 -5.55
N LYS A 104 -6.69 -12.89 -5.03
CA LYS A 104 -5.64 -11.86 -5.07
C LYS A 104 -4.76 -12.00 -6.30
N MET A 105 -4.73 -13.17 -6.93
CA MET A 105 -3.96 -13.40 -8.15
C MET A 105 -4.46 -12.53 -9.30
N ILE A 106 -3.50 -12.03 -10.07
CA ILE A 106 -3.74 -11.18 -11.23
C ILE A 106 -4.06 -12.09 -12.42
N LYS A 107 -5.27 -11.95 -12.95
CA LYS A 107 -5.78 -12.73 -14.09
C LYS A 107 -6.34 -11.78 -15.13
N ARG A 108 -5.51 -11.44 -16.12
CA ARG A 108 -5.88 -10.49 -17.18
C ARG A 108 -7.07 -10.96 -18.01
N ASP A 109 -7.19 -12.27 -18.21
CA ASP A 109 -8.30 -12.89 -18.94
C ASP A 109 -9.66 -12.63 -18.28
N LEU A 110 -9.66 -12.46 -16.95
CA LEU A 110 -10.84 -12.14 -16.15
C LEU A 110 -10.94 -10.64 -15.82
N GLY A 111 -10.08 -9.80 -16.41
CA GLY A 111 -9.99 -8.38 -16.10
C GLY A 111 -9.45 -8.06 -14.69
N ARG A 112 -8.90 -9.04 -13.97
CA ARG A 112 -8.35 -8.84 -12.62
C ARG A 112 -6.97 -8.20 -12.71
N ILE A 113 -6.81 -7.06 -12.05
CA ILE A 113 -5.57 -6.28 -11.95
C ILE A 113 -4.97 -6.35 -10.55
N GLU A 114 -3.84 -5.69 -10.32
CA GLU A 114 -3.20 -5.60 -9.02
C GLU A 114 -4.18 -5.10 -7.95
N LYS A 115 -4.14 -5.72 -6.77
CA LYS A 115 -5.03 -5.36 -5.65
C LYS A 115 -6.53 -5.44 -6.00
N TRP A 116 -6.90 -6.30 -6.97
CA TRP A 116 -8.27 -6.49 -7.45
C TRP A 116 -9.31 -6.53 -6.32
N VAL A 117 -9.06 -7.28 -5.25
CA VAL A 117 -9.99 -7.43 -4.12
C VAL A 117 -10.36 -6.09 -3.48
N ILE A 118 -9.38 -5.20 -3.24
CA ILE A 118 -9.63 -3.88 -2.65
C ILE A 118 -10.37 -2.99 -3.65
N LEU A 119 -9.98 -3.05 -4.92
CA LEU A 119 -10.60 -2.25 -5.98
C LEU A 119 -12.06 -2.64 -6.16
N MET A 120 -12.35 -3.93 -6.23
CA MET A 120 -13.71 -4.47 -6.30
C MET A 120 -14.55 -4.01 -5.10
N HIS A 121 -14.02 -4.11 -3.88
CA HIS A 121 -14.71 -3.61 -2.70
C HIS A 121 -15.00 -2.09 -2.78
N SER A 122 -14.00 -1.30 -3.21
CA SER A 122 -14.15 0.14 -3.38
C SER A 122 -15.21 0.50 -4.43
N MET A 123 -15.21 -0.21 -5.57
CA MET A 123 -16.21 -0.05 -6.64
C MET A 123 -17.63 -0.33 -6.12
N MET A 124 -17.83 -1.43 -5.39
CA MET A 124 -19.15 -1.79 -4.87
C MET A 124 -19.69 -0.76 -3.87
N ARG A 125 -18.81 -0.10 -3.10
CA ARG A 125 -19.23 0.89 -2.09
C ARG A 125 -19.35 2.31 -2.60
N ARG A 126 -18.54 2.72 -3.57
CA ARG A 126 -18.42 4.13 -4.00
C ARG A 126 -18.68 4.38 -5.48
N GLY A 127 -18.98 3.33 -6.25
CA GLY A 127 -19.25 3.42 -7.66
C GLY A 127 -18.00 3.51 -8.55
N PRO A 128 -18.19 3.48 -9.88
CA PRO A 128 -17.12 3.33 -10.86
C PRO A 128 -16.17 4.53 -11.00
N ILE A 129 -16.58 5.72 -10.52
CA ILE A 129 -15.74 6.94 -10.59
C ILE A 129 -14.46 6.79 -9.77
N TYR A 130 -14.51 6.06 -8.65
CA TYR A 130 -13.32 5.81 -7.84
C TYR A 130 -12.29 4.94 -8.58
N LEU A 131 -12.71 4.13 -9.54
CA LEU A 131 -11.78 3.30 -10.31
C LEU A 131 -10.77 4.16 -11.07
N SER A 132 -11.15 5.29 -11.67
CA SER A 132 -10.21 6.13 -12.43
C SER A 132 -9.09 6.69 -11.56
N ILE A 133 -9.38 6.98 -10.29
CA ILE A 133 -8.41 7.47 -9.29
C ILE A 133 -7.42 6.38 -8.87
N PHE A 134 -7.87 5.12 -8.78
CA PHE A 134 -6.99 3.99 -8.48
C PHE A 134 -6.31 3.40 -9.73
N TYR A 135 -6.88 3.61 -10.91
CA TYR A 135 -6.46 3.08 -12.22
C TYR A 135 -5.44 3.97 -12.94
N THR A 136 -4.93 5.03 -12.30
CA THR A 136 -3.65 5.61 -12.74
C THR A 136 -2.57 4.55 -12.57
N GLY A 137 -2.40 3.71 -13.59
CA GLY A 137 -1.41 2.66 -13.65
C GLY A 137 -0.03 3.24 -13.34
N LYS A 138 0.86 2.37 -12.85
CA LYS A 138 2.29 2.64 -12.54
C LYS A 138 3.13 3.12 -13.74
N ARG A 139 2.61 4.02 -14.60
CA ARG A 139 3.38 4.80 -15.58
C ARG A 139 3.95 6.07 -14.97
N ASN A 140 3.38 6.61 -13.87
CA ASN A 140 3.93 7.75 -13.14
C ASN A 140 3.83 7.54 -11.61
N SER A 141 5.00 7.43 -10.98
CA SER A 141 5.23 7.00 -9.60
C SER A 141 4.86 8.03 -8.51
N SER A 142 3.69 8.69 -8.56
CA SER A 142 3.43 9.80 -7.61
C SER A 142 2.00 10.05 -7.14
N VAL A 143 0.99 9.24 -7.48
CA VAL A 143 -0.39 9.56 -7.07
C VAL A 143 -1.10 8.35 -6.48
N MET A 144 -0.96 8.11 -5.17
CA MET A 144 -1.93 7.27 -4.45
C MET A 144 -1.90 7.35 -2.91
N VAL A 145 -1.78 8.53 -2.27
CA VAL A 145 -2.13 8.67 -0.84
C VAL A 145 -2.68 10.05 -0.53
N LEU A 146 -3.74 10.49 -1.23
CA LEU A 146 -4.55 11.64 -0.80
C LEU A 146 -6.04 11.32 -0.66
N GLY A 147 -6.52 10.20 -1.23
CA GLY A 147 -7.95 9.86 -1.25
C GLY A 147 -8.52 9.19 0.00
N ILE A 148 -7.69 8.80 0.97
CA ILE A 148 -8.17 8.15 2.23
C ILE A 148 -8.44 9.18 3.33
N VAL A 149 -7.95 10.42 3.20
CA VAL A 149 -8.15 11.45 4.24
C VAL A 149 -9.61 11.95 4.30
N GLY A 150 -10.37 11.83 3.20
CA GLY A 150 -11.81 12.12 3.18
C GLY A 150 -12.71 10.98 3.69
N LEU A 151 -12.14 9.92 4.29
CA LEU A 151 -12.87 8.67 4.60
C LEU A 151 -13.21 8.44 6.07
N MET A 152 -12.81 9.34 6.97
CA MET A 152 -13.09 9.24 8.41
C MET A 152 -13.85 10.45 8.97
N ALA A 153 -14.57 11.18 8.12
CA ALA A 153 -15.57 12.18 8.52
C ALA A 153 -16.94 11.78 7.96
#